data_AF-A0A353Q059-F1
#
_entry.id   AF-A0A353Q059-F1
#
_cell.length_a   1.000
_cell.length_b   1.000
_cell.length_c   1.000
_cell.angle_alpha   90.00
_cell.angle_beta   90.00
_cell.angle_gamma   90.00
#
_symmetry.space_group_name_H-M   'P 1'
#
loop_
_entity.id
_entity.type
_entity.pdbx_description
1 polymer ?
#
loop_
_entity_poly.entity_id
_entity_poly.type
_entity_poly.pdbx_seq_one_letter_code
_entity_poly.pdbx_strand_id
1 'polypeptide(L)'
;ITECKKYLPEISCSLDDPRCEIVIGDGIKYVKEHKNEFDVIIVDSTDPLNAAEGLFGGNFYNDVYDSLKEDGIFVAQTESPFYLPDVVKRVFSDVRKIFPITKLFMAGIPTYPGGYWSFTVGSKKYDPQNVDTSKIPEMPMKYYTKDLHKACFVLPQYIKDIIGEK
;
A
#
# COMPACT_ATOMS: atom_id res chain seq x y z
N ILE A 1 -18.48 -0.33 -9.46
CA ILE A 1 -19.41 0.03 -8.35
C ILE A 1 -20.66 -0.84 -8.37
N THR A 2 -21.51 -0.75 -9.41
CA THR A 2 -22.78 -1.48 -9.51
C THR A 2 -22.63 -2.99 -9.28
N GLU A 3 -21.68 -3.62 -9.97
CA GLU A 3 -21.45 -5.06 -9.84
C GLU A 3 -20.94 -5.45 -8.44
N CYS A 4 -20.08 -4.63 -7.82
CA CYS A 4 -19.61 -4.86 -6.46
C CYS A 4 -20.78 -4.79 -5.47
N LYS A 5 -21.65 -3.78 -5.59
CA LYS A 5 -22.86 -3.67 -4.74
C LYS A 5 -23.80 -4.85 -4.90
N LYS A 6 -23.89 -5.43 -6.10
CA LYS A 6 -24.75 -6.57 -6.39
C LYS A 6 -24.18 -7.91 -5.89
N TYR A 7 -22.90 -8.18 -6.16
CA TYR A 7 -22.31 -9.51 -5.97
C TYR A 7 -21.34 -9.61 -4.79
N LEU A 8 -20.84 -8.48 -4.28
CA LEU A 8 -19.90 -8.41 -3.16
C LEU A 8 -20.41 -7.48 -2.04
N PRO A 9 -21.67 -7.63 -1.57
CA PRO A 9 -22.29 -6.69 -0.63
C PRO A 9 -21.54 -6.59 0.70
N GLU A 10 -20.88 -7.66 1.14
CA GLU A 10 -20.05 -7.66 2.36
C GLU A 10 -18.80 -6.77 2.23
N ILE A 11 -18.29 -6.58 1.01
CA ILE A 11 -17.10 -5.76 0.71
C ILE A 11 -17.53 -4.32 0.42
N SER A 12 -18.61 -4.14 -0.34
CA SER A 12 -19.08 -2.82 -0.78
C SER A 12 -20.00 -2.12 0.23
N CYS A 13 -20.17 -2.66 1.44
CA CYS A 13 -21.16 -2.21 2.42
C CYS A 13 -21.00 -0.74 2.84
N SER A 14 -19.78 -0.20 2.77
CA SER A 14 -19.47 1.17 3.20
C SER A 14 -19.47 2.19 2.05
N LEU A 15 -19.80 1.80 0.82
CA LEU A 15 -19.83 2.73 -0.33
C LEU A 15 -20.96 3.77 -0.23
N ASP A 16 -21.91 3.60 0.69
CA ASP A 16 -23.01 4.55 0.95
C ASP A 16 -22.79 5.38 2.24
N ASP A 17 -21.62 5.23 2.90
CA ASP A 17 -21.26 6.07 4.04
C ASP A 17 -21.10 7.53 3.58
N PRO A 18 -21.67 8.54 4.30
CA PRO A 18 -21.61 9.94 3.88
C PRO A 18 -20.19 10.53 3.84
N ARG A 19 -19.19 9.84 4.44
CA ARG A 19 -17.77 10.20 4.36
C ARG A 19 -17.08 9.60 3.14
N CYS A 20 -17.72 8.65 2.46
CA CYS A 20 -17.19 8.01 1.26
C CYS A 20 -17.58 8.83 0.02
N GLU A 21 -16.58 9.41 -0.63
CA GLU A 21 -16.72 9.99 -1.96
C GLU A 21 -16.13 9.02 -2.99
N ILE A 22 -16.88 8.77 -4.07
CA ILE A 22 -16.42 7.91 -5.15
C ILE A 22 -16.17 8.76 -6.40
N VAL A 23 -14.91 8.83 -6.82
CA VAL A 23 -14.49 9.51 -8.03
C VAL A 23 -14.21 8.46 -9.11
N ILE A 24 -14.94 8.51 -10.22
CA ILE A 24 -14.66 7.68 -11.41
C ILE A 24 -13.71 8.45 -12.32
N GLY A 25 -12.46 8.02 -12.38
CA GLY A 25 -11.43 8.65 -13.20
C GLY A 25 -10.09 7.94 -13.12
N ASP A 26 -9.06 8.58 -13.69
CA ASP A 26 -7.68 8.11 -13.61
C ASP A 26 -7.05 8.53 -12.28
N GLY A 27 -6.71 7.56 -11.44
CA GLY A 27 -6.08 7.79 -10.13
C GLY A 27 -4.72 8.48 -10.21
N ILE A 28 -3.94 8.26 -11.28
CA ILE A 28 -2.64 8.93 -11.47
C ILE A 28 -2.87 10.43 -11.66
N LYS A 29 -3.83 10.78 -12.51
CA LYS A 29 -4.22 12.18 -12.73
C LYS A 29 -4.77 12.80 -11.44
N TYR A 30 -5.64 12.09 -10.73
CA TYR A 30 -6.25 12.57 -9.50
C TYR A 30 -5.19 12.89 -8.43
N VAL A 31 -4.26 11.98 -8.17
CA VAL A 31 -3.16 12.24 -7.24
C VAL A 31 -2.36 13.47 -7.70
N LYS A 32 -1.99 13.55 -8.98
CA LYS A 32 -1.22 14.68 -9.51
C LYS A 32 -1.90 16.05 -9.36
N GLU A 33 -3.22 16.12 -9.41
CA GLU A 33 -3.99 17.37 -9.30
C GLU A 33 -4.23 17.81 -7.85
N HIS A 34 -4.04 16.92 -6.88
CA HIS A 34 -4.27 17.17 -5.46
C HIS A 34 -2.94 17.23 -4.71
N LYS A 35 -2.63 18.36 -4.06
CA LYS A 35 -1.32 18.61 -3.42
C LYS A 35 -1.53 18.96 -1.95
N ASN A 36 -0.74 18.35 -1.05
CA ASN A 36 -0.81 18.54 0.40
C ASN A 36 -2.23 18.34 0.98
N GLU A 37 -2.93 17.30 0.54
CA GLU A 37 -4.35 17.09 0.81
C GLU A 37 -4.62 15.87 1.69
N PHE A 38 -3.91 14.77 1.45
CA PHE A 38 -4.21 13.49 2.07
C PHE A 38 -3.29 13.19 3.25
N ASP A 39 -3.86 12.72 4.36
CA ASP A 39 -3.08 12.19 5.48
C ASP A 39 -2.55 10.78 5.15
N VAL A 40 -3.37 9.97 4.46
CA VAL A 40 -3.05 8.60 4.06
C VAL A 40 -3.47 8.36 2.63
N ILE A 41 -2.61 7.71 1.84
CA ILE A 41 -2.95 7.20 0.50
C ILE A 41 -2.76 5.67 0.48
N ILE A 42 -3.75 4.93 -0.02
CA ILE A 42 -3.66 3.47 -0.22
C ILE A 42 -3.85 3.19 -1.69
N VAL A 43 -2.83 2.60 -2.33
CA VAL A 43 -2.87 2.17 -3.72
C VAL A 43 -3.24 0.68 -3.75
N ASP A 44 -4.54 0.42 -3.84
CA ASP A 44 -5.14 -0.92 -4.00
C ASP A 44 -5.43 -1.17 -5.49
N SER A 45 -4.36 -1.49 -6.24
CA SER A 45 -4.41 -1.67 -7.70
C SER A 45 -4.34 -3.14 -8.10
N THR A 46 -4.78 -3.43 -9.32
CA THR A 46 -4.47 -4.70 -9.98
C THR A 46 -2.98 -4.80 -10.35
N ASP A 47 -2.56 -5.99 -10.79
CA ASP A 47 -1.23 -6.25 -11.35
C ASP A 47 -0.84 -5.21 -12.42
N PRO A 48 0.47 -4.91 -12.61
CA PRO A 48 0.98 -3.86 -13.50
C PRO A 48 0.83 -4.21 -14.99
N LEU A 49 -0.41 -4.31 -15.45
CA LEU A 49 -0.79 -4.52 -16.82
C LEU A 49 -1.75 -3.40 -17.24
N ASN A 50 -1.63 -2.93 -18.48
CA ASN A 50 -2.50 -1.90 -19.04
C ASN A 50 -2.55 -0.62 -18.18
N ALA A 51 -3.74 -0.20 -17.74
CA ALA A 51 -3.95 1.04 -17.00
C ALA A 51 -3.17 1.12 -15.67
N ALA A 52 -2.82 -0.02 -15.07
CA ALA A 52 -2.11 -0.05 -13.80
C ALA A 52 -0.59 0.13 -13.95
N GLU A 53 -0.01 -0.01 -15.15
CA GLU A 53 1.45 0.07 -15.36
C GLU A 53 2.01 1.41 -14.87
N GLY A 54 1.27 2.51 -15.10
CA GLY A 54 1.67 3.85 -14.65
C GLY A 54 1.73 4.02 -13.12
N LEU A 55 1.10 3.14 -12.35
CA LEU A 55 1.14 3.16 -10.88
C LEU A 55 2.45 2.55 -10.32
N PHE A 56 3.21 1.84 -11.15
CA PHE A 56 4.43 1.10 -10.73
C PHE A 56 5.73 1.76 -11.22
N GLY A 57 5.69 3.01 -11.67
CA GLY A 57 6.86 3.72 -12.16
C GLY A 57 6.63 5.19 -12.50
N GLY A 58 7.63 5.79 -13.15
CA GLY A 58 7.59 7.19 -13.59
C GLY A 58 7.54 8.19 -12.43
N ASN A 59 6.78 9.27 -12.61
CA ASN A 59 6.62 10.32 -11.61
C ASN A 59 5.54 10.01 -10.56
N PHE A 60 4.83 8.88 -10.66
CA PHE A 60 3.67 8.60 -9.82
C PHE A 60 3.98 8.69 -8.33
N TYR A 61 5.09 8.10 -7.86
CA TYR A 61 5.45 8.17 -6.44
C TYR A 61 5.88 9.58 -5.98
N ASN A 62 6.37 10.43 -6.89
CA ASN A 62 6.61 11.85 -6.58
C ASN A 62 5.28 12.59 -6.47
N ASP A 63 4.34 12.32 -7.37
CA ASP A 63 3.00 12.87 -7.29
C ASP A 63 2.32 12.45 -5.98
N VAL A 64 2.37 11.16 -5.60
CA VAL A 64 1.89 10.66 -4.29
C VAL A 64 2.55 11.39 -3.13
N TYR A 65 3.88 11.57 -3.17
CA TYR A 65 4.59 12.30 -2.11
C TYR A 65 4.04 13.72 -1.99
N ASP A 66 3.88 14.45 -3.09
CA ASP A 66 3.39 15.82 -3.05
C ASP A 66 1.91 15.91 -2.63
N SER A 67 1.10 14.91 -2.95
CA SER A 67 -0.32 14.84 -2.56
C SER A 67 -0.52 14.61 -1.07
N LEU A 68 0.43 13.93 -0.43
CA LEU A 68 0.41 13.72 1.02
C LEU A 68 0.70 15.01 1.78
N LYS A 69 0.07 15.18 2.94
CA LYS A 69 0.45 16.21 3.91
C LYS A 69 1.87 16.02 4.44
N GLU A 70 2.39 16.99 5.19
CA GLU A 70 3.77 17.01 5.69
C GLU A 70 4.20 15.75 6.45
N ASP A 71 3.28 15.11 7.17
CA ASP A 71 3.52 13.88 7.92
C ASP A 71 2.80 12.64 7.36
N GLY A 72 2.32 12.74 6.13
CA GLY A 72 1.52 11.70 5.49
C GLY A 72 2.29 10.40 5.21
N ILE A 73 1.52 9.34 5.01
CA ILE A 73 1.99 7.98 4.74
C ILE A 73 1.22 7.40 3.54
N PHE A 74 1.90 6.62 2.70
CA PHE A 74 1.23 5.80 1.71
C PHE A 74 1.60 4.32 1.82
N VAL A 75 0.72 3.48 1.30
CA VAL A 75 0.95 2.04 1.12
C VAL A 75 0.50 1.64 -0.29
N ALA A 76 1.27 0.79 -0.96
CA ALA A 76 0.89 0.15 -2.21
C ALA A 76 1.09 -1.36 -2.13
N GLN A 77 0.24 -2.14 -2.81
CA GLN A 77 0.57 -3.54 -3.09
C GLN A 77 1.76 -3.61 -4.05
N THR A 78 2.71 -4.52 -3.83
CA THR A 78 3.94 -4.58 -4.61
C THR A 78 4.33 -5.98 -5.05
N GLU A 79 3.33 -6.77 -5.46
CA GLU A 79 3.51 -8.11 -6.01
C GLU A 79 4.11 -9.14 -5.02
N SER A 80 4.26 -10.37 -5.49
CA SER A 80 4.98 -11.43 -4.78
C SER A 80 6.50 -11.31 -4.99
N PRO A 81 7.32 -11.21 -3.92
CA PRO A 81 8.78 -11.25 -4.03
C PRO A 81 9.33 -12.56 -4.59
N PHE A 82 8.53 -13.63 -4.58
CA PHE A 82 8.94 -14.92 -5.13
C PHE A 82 8.78 -14.98 -6.65
N TYR A 83 7.67 -14.47 -7.18
CA TYR A 83 7.38 -14.53 -8.62
C TYR A 83 7.87 -13.32 -9.40
N LEU A 84 7.83 -12.12 -8.79
CA LEU A 84 8.18 -10.86 -9.45
C LEU A 84 9.21 -10.05 -8.63
N PRO A 85 10.37 -10.64 -8.27
CA PRO A 85 11.38 -9.98 -7.43
C PRO A 85 11.88 -8.65 -8.01
N ASP A 86 12.00 -8.55 -9.34
CA ASP A 86 12.45 -7.33 -10.01
C ASP A 86 11.44 -6.18 -9.91
N VAL A 87 10.14 -6.49 -9.92
CA VAL A 87 9.09 -5.49 -9.71
C VAL A 87 9.15 -4.98 -8.28
N VAL A 88 9.24 -5.89 -7.30
CA VAL A 88 9.36 -5.55 -5.88
C VAL A 88 10.58 -4.66 -5.64
N LYS A 89 11.74 -5.07 -6.16
CA LYS A 89 13.00 -4.32 -6.05
C LYS A 89 12.89 -2.92 -6.65
N ARG A 90 12.31 -2.80 -7.85
CA ARG A 90 12.16 -1.52 -8.55
C ARG A 90 11.26 -0.59 -7.76
N VAL A 91 10.06 -1.04 -7.38
CA VAL A 91 9.10 -0.21 -6.62
C VAL A 91 9.71 0.23 -5.30
N PHE A 92 10.27 -0.70 -4.53
CA PHE A 92 10.89 -0.36 -3.25
C PHE A 92 12.03 0.66 -3.42
N SER A 93 12.88 0.49 -4.43
CA SER A 93 13.97 1.42 -4.75
C SER A 93 13.46 2.81 -5.12
N ASP A 94 12.42 2.89 -5.94
CA ASP A 94 11.85 4.18 -6.38
C ASP A 94 11.18 4.91 -5.22
N VAL A 95 10.45 4.20 -4.36
CA VAL A 95 9.87 4.77 -3.15
C VAL A 95 10.95 5.24 -2.19
N ARG A 96 12.02 4.45 -2.00
CA ARG A 96 13.16 4.78 -1.12
C ARG A 96 13.94 6.02 -1.55
N LYS A 97 13.94 6.38 -2.83
CA LYS A 97 14.57 7.61 -3.32
C LYS A 97 13.76 8.87 -2.94
N ILE A 98 12.47 8.72 -2.69
CA ILE A 98 11.52 9.82 -2.52
C ILE A 98 11.17 10.01 -1.05
N PHE A 99 10.88 8.92 -0.33
CA PHE A 99 10.43 8.97 1.06
C PHE A 99 11.59 8.79 2.04
N PRO A 100 11.66 9.59 3.12
CA PRO A 100 12.69 9.44 4.14
C PRO A 100 12.58 8.12 4.92
N ILE A 101 11.38 7.56 5.00
CA ILE A 101 11.12 6.25 5.60
C ILE A 101 10.45 5.37 4.55
N THR A 102 11.08 4.24 4.22
CA THR A 102 10.51 3.22 3.33
C THR A 102 10.58 1.87 4.02
N LYS A 103 9.49 1.11 4.00
CA LYS A 103 9.39 -0.22 4.59
C LYS A 103 8.67 -1.16 3.65
N LEU A 104 8.97 -2.46 3.77
CA LEU A 104 8.23 -3.52 3.10
C LEU A 104 7.66 -4.45 4.17
N PHE A 105 6.38 -4.79 4.03
CA PHE A 105 5.75 -5.79 4.87
C PHE A 105 5.07 -6.85 4.03
N MET A 106 4.80 -7.98 4.65
CA MET A 106 4.21 -9.14 4.00
C MET A 106 2.88 -9.54 4.63
N ALA A 107 1.99 -10.11 3.82
CA ALA A 107 0.77 -10.74 4.30
C ALA A 107 0.52 -12.08 3.59
N GLY A 108 -0.10 -13.02 4.32
CA GLY A 108 -0.60 -14.27 3.77
C GLY A 108 -1.97 -14.06 3.12
N ILE A 109 -2.05 -14.20 1.80
CA ILE A 109 -3.27 -14.08 1.00
C ILE A 109 -3.35 -15.33 0.10
N PRO A 110 -3.97 -16.44 0.56
CA PRO A 110 -3.87 -17.74 -0.09
C PRO A 110 -4.34 -17.79 -1.55
N THR A 111 -5.22 -16.87 -1.95
CA THR A 111 -5.77 -16.79 -3.30
C THR A 111 -4.90 -15.98 -4.27
N TYR A 112 -3.86 -15.29 -3.78
CA TYR A 112 -2.89 -14.61 -4.64
C TYR A 112 -1.74 -15.56 -5.02
N PRO A 113 -1.08 -15.34 -6.17
CA PRO A 113 0.06 -16.16 -6.59
C PRO A 113 1.11 -16.32 -5.48
N GLY A 114 1.30 -17.57 -5.03
CA GLY A 114 2.25 -17.93 -3.97
C GLY A 114 1.74 -17.80 -2.54
N GLY A 115 0.52 -17.31 -2.35
CA GLY A 115 -0.09 -17.17 -1.03
C GLY A 115 0.55 -16.12 -0.13
N TYR A 116 1.65 -15.48 -0.55
CA TYR A 116 2.43 -14.54 0.24
C TYR A 116 2.76 -13.31 -0.58
N TRP A 117 2.28 -12.16 -0.11
CA TRP A 117 2.22 -10.93 -0.88
C TRP A 117 2.92 -9.78 -0.18
N SER A 118 3.56 -8.90 -0.94
CA SER A 118 4.29 -7.76 -0.40
C SER A 118 3.54 -6.45 -0.57
N PHE A 119 3.80 -5.54 0.35
CA PHE A 119 3.30 -4.18 0.34
C PHE A 119 4.45 -3.24 0.69
N THR A 120 4.58 -2.18 -0.09
CA THR A 120 5.59 -1.14 0.13
C THR A 120 4.95 0.07 0.78
N VAL A 121 5.61 0.60 1.81
CA VAL A 121 5.22 1.77 2.57
C VAL A 121 6.22 2.87 2.31
N GLY A 122 5.74 4.08 2.01
CA GLY A 122 6.53 5.31 2.10
C GLY A 122 5.91 6.26 3.12
N SER A 123 6.73 6.79 4.02
CA SER A 123 6.30 7.68 5.09
C SER A 123 7.21 8.89 5.18
N LYS A 124 6.61 10.07 5.38
CA LYS A 124 7.36 11.32 5.57
C LYS A 124 7.88 11.49 6.99
N LYS A 125 7.28 10.80 7.98
CA LYS A 125 7.58 11.05 9.40
C LYS A 125 7.49 9.81 10.30
N TYR A 126 6.45 9.00 10.15
CA TYR A 126 6.16 7.90 11.07
C TYR A 126 6.76 6.58 10.60
N ASP A 127 7.59 5.93 11.42
CA ASP A 127 8.03 4.55 11.14
C ASP A 127 6.93 3.56 11.58
N PRO A 128 6.29 2.83 10.65
CA PRO A 128 5.20 1.90 10.98
C PRO A 128 5.66 0.73 11.88
N GLN A 129 6.96 0.42 11.92
CA GLN A 129 7.51 -0.59 12.83
C GLN A 129 7.57 -0.10 14.28
N ASN A 130 7.52 1.20 14.53
CA ASN A 130 7.68 1.82 15.86
C ASN A 130 6.38 2.40 16.45
N VAL A 131 5.22 1.99 15.92
CA VAL A 131 3.91 2.37 16.45
C VAL A 131 3.69 1.88 17.89
N ASP A 132 3.12 2.73 18.75
CA ASP A 132 2.59 2.32 20.05
C ASP A 132 1.26 1.58 19.85
N THR A 133 1.31 0.25 19.85
CA THR A 133 0.15 -0.61 19.58
C THR A 133 -0.92 -0.54 20.67
N SER A 134 -0.59 -0.02 21.86
CA SER A 134 -1.58 0.18 22.93
C SER A 134 -2.64 1.22 22.55
N LYS A 135 -2.29 2.16 21.67
CA LYS A 135 -3.20 3.21 21.17
C LYS A 135 -4.10 2.76 20.02
N ILE A 136 -3.86 1.57 19.45
CA ILE A 136 -4.68 1.03 18.38
C ILE A 136 -5.98 0.50 19.00
N PRO A 137 -7.16 0.97 18.55
CA PRO A 137 -8.43 0.52 19.09
C PRO A 137 -8.64 -0.97 18.82
N GLU A 138 -9.30 -1.65 19.75
CA GLU A 138 -9.77 -3.02 19.50
C GLU A 138 -10.85 -2.99 18.42
N MET A 139 -10.67 -3.83 17.40
CA MET A 139 -11.58 -3.94 16.28
C MET A 139 -11.82 -5.42 15.97
N PRO A 140 -13.02 -5.81 15.49
CA PRO A 140 -13.34 -7.20 15.18
C PRO A 140 -12.65 -7.65 13.88
N MET A 141 -11.34 -7.84 13.93
CA MET A 141 -10.50 -8.21 12.80
C MET A 141 -10.30 -9.72 12.73
N LYS A 142 -10.32 -10.29 11.53
CA LYS A 142 -10.07 -11.73 11.29
C LYS A 142 -8.59 -12.06 11.06
N TYR A 143 -7.78 -11.08 10.67
CA TYR A 143 -6.38 -11.27 10.29
C TYR A 143 -5.45 -10.36 11.09
N TYR A 144 -5.70 -9.05 11.05
CA TYR A 144 -4.88 -8.08 11.77
C TYR A 144 -4.92 -8.30 13.28
N THR A 145 -3.75 -8.35 13.90
CA THR A 145 -3.56 -8.24 15.36
C THR A 145 -2.44 -7.24 15.63
N LYS A 146 -2.41 -6.68 16.85
CA LYS A 146 -1.35 -5.76 17.29
C LYS A 146 0.05 -6.39 17.20
N ASP A 147 0.15 -7.69 17.48
CA ASP A 147 1.40 -8.44 17.35
C ASP A 147 1.78 -8.67 15.88
N LEU A 148 0.79 -9.01 15.06
CA LEU A 148 1.00 -9.23 13.63
C LEU A 148 1.43 -7.95 12.92
N HIS A 149 0.95 -6.77 13.35
CA HIS A 149 1.43 -5.48 12.86
C HIS A 149 2.95 -5.33 12.98
N LYS A 150 3.55 -5.82 14.07
CA LYS A 150 5.01 -5.79 14.23
C LYS A 150 5.67 -6.89 13.41
N ALA A 151 5.11 -8.09 13.46
CA ALA A 151 5.67 -9.27 12.82
C ALA A 151 5.67 -9.19 11.28
N CYS A 152 4.71 -8.49 10.66
CA CYS A 152 4.61 -8.43 9.20
C CYS A 152 5.80 -7.74 8.51
N PHE A 153 6.58 -6.93 9.25
CA PHE A 153 7.82 -6.32 8.77
C PHE A 153 9.06 -7.17 9.03
N VAL A 154 8.93 -8.36 9.64
CA VAL A 154 10.05 -9.29 9.83
C VAL A 154 10.21 -10.12 8.56
N LEU A 155 11.22 -9.76 7.76
CA LEU A 155 11.39 -10.32 6.42
C LEU A 155 12.38 -11.50 6.38
N PRO A 156 12.09 -12.56 5.61
CA PRO A 156 13.08 -13.56 5.20
C PRO A 156 14.31 -12.94 4.52
N GLN A 157 15.46 -13.60 4.63
CA GLN A 157 16.72 -13.08 4.10
C GLN A 157 16.67 -12.80 2.59
N TYR A 158 16.06 -13.67 1.79
CA TYR A 158 15.99 -13.46 0.35
C TYR A 158 15.21 -12.19 -0.04
N ILE A 159 14.21 -11.79 0.76
CA ILE A 159 13.46 -10.54 0.55
C ILE A 159 14.35 -9.35 0.94
N LYS A 160 15.06 -9.44 2.06
CA LYS A 160 16.04 -8.43 2.47
C LYS A 160 17.11 -8.19 1.38
N ASP A 161 17.60 -9.26 0.76
CA ASP A 161 18.55 -9.19 -0.36
C ASP A 161 17.95 -8.48 -1.59
N ILE A 162 16.66 -8.72 -1.91
CA ILE A 162 15.93 -8.05 -2.99
C ILE A 162 15.87 -6.53 -2.76
N ILE A 163 15.55 -6.10 -1.54
CA ILE A 163 15.37 -4.67 -1.19
C ILE A 163 16.66 -3.95 -0.76
N GLY A 164 17.78 -4.69 -0.67
CA GLY A 164 19.09 -4.14 -0.32
C GLY A 164 19.21 -3.71 1.14
N GLU A 165 18.55 -4.44 2.05
CA GLU A 165 18.75 -4.34 3.50
C GLU A 165 19.59 -5.54 3.94
N LYS A 166 20.75 -5.33 4.57
CA LYS A 166 21.60 -6.41 5.10
C LYS A 166 21.46 -6.46 6.61
#